data_AF-A0A839P2K5-F1
#
_entry.id   AF-A0A839P2K5-F1
#
_cell.length_a   1.000
_cell.length_b   1.000
_cell.length_c   1.000
_cell.angle_alpha   90.00
_cell.angle_beta   90.00
_cell.angle_gamma   90.00
#
_symmetry.space_group_name_H-M   'P 1'
#
loop_
_entity.id
_entity.type
_entity.pdbx_description
1 polymer ?
#
loop_
_entity_poly.entity_id
_entity_poly.type
_entity_poly.pdbx_seq_one_letter_code
_entity_poly.pdbx_strand_id
1 'polypeptide(L)'
;MTAAIQEAALRAQIEATKRVIRAQTEILELYNKQLKLGQIAGADVVQQQAALSLPQQQLPPLEKQLAPQRNLLTALTGRFPNDEVAETFTLSALHLPTRVPVSLPSHLVQQRPDVKAAEAQVKEASASVGVAVANRLPQFNSTATAGSSAVRLVQLTNPAAEFFTIIGQATQPIFDAGTLYRRQRASEEALNQAQAQYRATVVAAFQNVADSLRALQSDAKAVAAASAAEKATSESLGLVRKQYAAGRSTRRRC
;
A
#
# COMPACT_ATOMS: atom_id res chain seq x y z
N MET A 1 5.52 -2.75 -3.39
CA MET A 1 5.73 -4.22 -3.33
C MET A 1 4.53 -5.00 -3.86
N THR A 2 3.32 -4.76 -3.35
CA THR A 2 2.08 -5.42 -3.85
C THR A 2 1.80 -5.16 -5.33
N ALA A 3 2.01 -3.92 -5.79
CA ALA A 3 1.84 -3.54 -7.21
C ALA A 3 2.73 -4.37 -8.16
N ALA A 4 3.97 -4.68 -7.77
CA ALA A 4 4.89 -5.48 -8.58
C ALA A 4 4.45 -6.95 -8.69
N ILE A 5 3.93 -7.52 -7.59
CA ILE A 5 3.38 -8.88 -7.58
C ILE A 5 2.12 -8.95 -8.46
N GLN A 6 1.26 -7.94 -8.38
CA GLN A 6 0.07 -7.85 -9.24
C GLN A 6 0.42 -7.68 -10.71
N GLU A 7 1.41 -6.84 -11.04
CA GLU A 7 1.91 -6.71 -12.42
C GLU A 7 2.40 -8.07 -12.94
N ALA A 8 3.22 -8.78 -12.15
CA ALA A 8 3.75 -10.08 -12.54
C ALA A 8 2.64 -11.12 -12.76
N ALA A 9 1.61 -11.14 -11.91
CA ALA A 9 0.46 -12.01 -12.06
C ALA A 9 -0.37 -11.69 -13.31
N LEU A 10 -0.64 -10.41 -13.56
CA LEU A 10 -1.37 -9.96 -14.76
C LEU A 10 -0.60 -10.28 -16.05
N ARG A 11 0.72 -10.08 -16.07
CA ARG A 11 1.58 -10.47 -17.20
C ARG A 11 1.51 -11.97 -17.47
N ALA A 12 1.60 -12.79 -16.43
CA ALA A 12 1.48 -14.24 -16.55
C ALA A 12 0.11 -14.66 -17.10
N GLN A 13 -0.98 -14.01 -16.66
CA GLN A 13 -2.32 -14.24 -17.21
C GLN A 13 -2.44 -13.82 -18.68
N ILE A 14 -1.94 -12.63 -19.04
CA ILE A 14 -1.93 -12.14 -20.43
C ILE A 14 -1.15 -13.12 -21.32
N GLU A 15 0.02 -13.58 -20.89
CA GLU A 15 0.84 -14.53 -21.64
C GLU A 15 0.13 -15.88 -21.80
N ALA A 16 -0.51 -16.38 -20.74
CA ALA A 16 -1.32 -17.60 -20.81
C ALA A 16 -2.50 -17.46 -21.78
N THR A 17 -3.24 -16.34 -21.73
CA THR A 17 -4.35 -16.05 -22.65
C THR A 17 -3.85 -15.95 -24.09
N LYS A 18 -2.71 -15.29 -24.33
CA LYS A 18 -2.07 -15.23 -25.67
C LYS A 18 -1.65 -16.62 -26.17
N ARG A 19 -1.19 -17.52 -25.30
CA ARG A 19 -0.94 -18.93 -25.66
C ARG A 19 -2.22 -19.67 -26.04
N VAL A 20 -3.31 -19.47 -25.30
CA VAL A 20 -4.62 -20.06 -25.62
C VAL A 20 -5.14 -19.53 -26.96
N ILE A 21 -5.07 -18.22 -27.21
CA ILE A 21 -5.47 -17.62 -28.49
C ILE A 21 -4.67 -18.26 -29.64
N ARG A 22 -3.34 -18.35 -29.53
CA ARG A 22 -2.50 -19.00 -30.56
C ARG A 22 -2.92 -20.45 -30.83
N ALA A 23 -3.09 -21.25 -29.78
CA ALA A 23 -3.51 -22.64 -29.93
C ALA A 23 -4.90 -22.77 -30.59
N GLN A 24 -5.87 -21.93 -30.21
CA GLN A 24 -7.21 -21.95 -30.80
C GLN A 24 -7.21 -21.48 -32.26
N THR A 25 -6.34 -20.52 -32.62
CA THR A 25 -6.12 -20.09 -34.01
C THR A 25 -5.55 -21.23 -34.86
N GLU A 26 -4.54 -21.95 -34.36
CA GLU A 26 -3.96 -23.11 -35.07
C GLU A 26 -5.01 -24.21 -35.32
N ILE A 27 -5.88 -24.48 -34.34
CA ILE A 27 -7.00 -25.43 -34.49
C ILE A 27 -8.01 -24.94 -35.53
N LEU A 28 -8.34 -23.65 -35.51
CA LEU A 28 -9.25 -23.05 -36.48
C LEU A 28 -8.69 -23.13 -37.91
N GLU A 29 -7.39 -22.91 -38.09
CA GLU A 29 -6.73 -23.08 -39.39
C GLU A 29 -6.79 -24.53 -39.88
N LEU A 30 -6.58 -25.50 -39.00
CA LEU A 30 -6.74 -26.92 -39.30
C LEU A 30 -8.18 -27.23 -39.75
N TYR A 31 -9.17 -26.70 -39.04
CA TYR A 31 -10.58 -26.93 -39.36
C TYR A 31 -10.94 -26.29 -40.70
N ASN A 32 -10.46 -25.09 -40.99
CA ASN A 32 -10.64 -24.46 -42.29
C ASN A 32 -10.03 -25.28 -43.43
N LYS A 33 -8.86 -25.90 -43.23
CA LYS A 33 -8.26 -26.80 -44.22
C LYS A 33 -9.11 -28.08 -44.41
N GLN A 34 -9.58 -28.69 -43.33
CA GLN A 34 -10.44 -29.88 -43.39
C GLN A 34 -11.80 -29.60 -44.04
N LEU A 35 -12.39 -28.42 -43.79
CA LEU A 35 -13.63 -27.98 -44.43
C LEU A 35 -13.46 -27.86 -45.94
N LYS A 36 -12.35 -27.27 -46.40
CA LYS A 36 -12.02 -27.17 -47.85
C LYS A 36 -11.86 -28.54 -48.50
N LEU A 37 -11.44 -29.55 -47.75
CA LEU A 37 -11.33 -30.94 -48.19
C LEU A 37 -12.64 -31.74 -48.01
N GLY A 38 -13.71 -31.12 -47.52
CA GLY A 38 -15.02 -31.77 -47.29
C GLY A 38 -15.06 -32.75 -46.11
N GLN A 39 -14.07 -32.70 -45.20
CA GLN A 39 -13.91 -33.69 -44.11
C GLN A 39 -14.66 -33.32 -42.82
N ILE A 40 -15.10 -32.07 -42.66
CA ILE A 40 -15.84 -31.59 -41.48
C ILE A 40 -17.00 -30.68 -41.90
N ALA A 41 -17.95 -30.44 -41.00
CA ALA A 41 -19.08 -29.55 -41.26
C ALA A 41 -18.71 -28.08 -41.01
N GLY A 42 -19.37 -27.15 -41.72
CA GLY A 42 -19.20 -25.70 -41.47
C GLY A 42 -19.56 -25.29 -40.03
N ALA A 43 -20.47 -26.03 -39.39
CA ALA A 43 -20.83 -25.83 -37.98
C ALA A 43 -19.63 -26.02 -37.04
N ASP A 44 -18.73 -26.97 -37.31
CA ASP A 44 -17.52 -27.19 -36.51
C ASP A 44 -16.58 -25.97 -36.57
N VAL A 45 -16.45 -25.34 -37.75
CA VAL A 45 -15.63 -24.13 -37.94
C VAL A 45 -16.22 -22.95 -37.17
N VAL A 46 -17.53 -22.74 -37.25
CA VAL A 46 -18.20 -21.64 -36.52
C VAL A 46 -18.13 -21.86 -35.01
N GLN A 47 -18.28 -23.10 -34.53
CA GLN A 47 -18.12 -23.42 -33.11
C GLN A 47 -16.68 -23.15 -32.64
N GLN A 48 -15.68 -23.50 -33.45
CA GLN A 48 -14.29 -23.21 -33.15
C GLN A 48 -13.98 -21.71 -33.18
N GLN A 49 -14.59 -20.96 -34.10
CA GLN A 49 -14.49 -19.50 -34.15
C GLN A 49 -15.06 -18.86 -32.86
N ALA A 50 -16.18 -19.37 -32.35
CA ALA A 50 -16.74 -18.94 -31.08
C ALA A 50 -15.83 -19.31 -29.88
N ALA A 51 -15.17 -20.47 -29.93
CA ALA A 51 -14.19 -20.85 -28.91
C ALA A 51 -12.93 -19.95 -28.93
N LEU A 52 -12.53 -19.43 -30.09
CA LEU A 52 -11.44 -18.45 -30.24
C LEU A 52 -11.83 -17.04 -29.80
N SER A 53 -13.08 -16.62 -30.02
CA SER A 53 -13.53 -15.26 -29.68
C SER A 53 -13.59 -15.03 -28.16
N LEU A 54 -13.88 -16.06 -27.36
CA LEU A 54 -13.90 -15.98 -25.89
C LEU A 54 -12.57 -15.50 -25.28
N PRO A 55 -11.40 -16.16 -25.51
CA PRO A 55 -10.13 -15.69 -24.98
C PRO A 55 -9.69 -14.36 -25.61
N GLN A 56 -10.08 -14.05 -26.85
CA GLN A 56 -9.83 -12.74 -27.47
C GLN A 56 -10.58 -11.61 -26.73
N GLN A 57 -11.82 -11.86 -26.29
CA GLN A 57 -12.59 -10.89 -25.49
C GLN A 57 -12.02 -10.71 -24.08
N GLN A 58 -11.38 -11.74 -23.53
CA GLN A 58 -10.76 -11.67 -22.20
C GLN A 58 -9.43 -10.88 -22.17
N LEU A 59 -8.76 -10.76 -23.31
CA LEU A 59 -7.45 -10.12 -23.37
C LEU A 59 -7.48 -8.59 -23.09
N PRO A 60 -8.34 -7.77 -23.73
CA PRO A 60 -8.36 -6.33 -23.49
C PRO A 60 -8.65 -5.93 -22.04
N PRO A 61 -9.58 -6.59 -21.30
CA PRO A 61 -9.76 -6.35 -19.87
C PRO A 61 -8.48 -6.58 -19.05
N LEU A 62 -7.70 -7.63 -19.36
CA LEU A 62 -6.43 -7.90 -18.66
C LEU A 62 -5.37 -6.83 -18.98
N GLU A 63 -5.27 -6.40 -20.24
CA GLU A 63 -4.36 -5.32 -20.64
C GLU A 63 -4.75 -3.98 -19.99
N LYS A 64 -6.06 -3.71 -19.91
CA LYS A 64 -6.59 -2.55 -19.18
C LYS A 64 -6.29 -2.62 -17.68
N GLN A 65 -6.27 -3.81 -17.08
CA GLN A 65 -5.86 -3.99 -15.68
C GLN A 65 -4.34 -3.84 -15.50
N LEU A 66 -3.52 -4.13 -16.51
CA LEU A 66 -2.07 -3.99 -16.42
C LEU A 66 -1.64 -2.50 -16.38
N ALA A 67 -2.26 -1.65 -17.20
CA ALA A 67 -1.82 -0.27 -17.37
C ALA A 67 -1.83 0.58 -16.09
N PRO A 68 -2.88 0.56 -15.22
CA PRO A 68 -2.87 1.28 -13.95
C PRO A 68 -1.77 0.81 -12.99
N GLN A 69 -1.47 -0.50 -12.98
CA GLN A 69 -0.43 -1.08 -12.15
C GLN A 69 0.95 -0.59 -12.58
N ARG A 70 1.18 -0.47 -13.89
CA ARG A 70 2.41 0.12 -14.45
C ARG A 70 2.54 1.60 -14.09
N ASN A 71 1.47 2.37 -14.28
CA ASN A 71 1.45 3.78 -13.92
C ASN A 71 1.71 4.00 -12.41
N LEU A 72 1.15 3.14 -11.56
CA LEU A 72 1.40 3.16 -10.12
C LEU A 72 2.87 2.89 -9.80
N LEU A 73 3.51 1.91 -10.45
CA LEU A 73 4.93 1.63 -10.24
C LEU A 73 5.82 2.79 -10.69
N THR A 74 5.53 3.37 -11.86
CA THR A 74 6.22 4.57 -12.36
C THR A 74 6.10 5.73 -11.37
N ALA A 75 4.89 6.01 -10.87
CA ALA A 75 4.66 7.04 -9.86
C ALA A 75 5.38 6.77 -8.52
N LEU A 76 5.42 5.51 -8.07
CA LEU A 76 6.15 5.12 -6.86
C LEU A 76 7.67 5.26 -6.99
N THR A 77 8.19 5.24 -8.22
CA THR A 77 9.62 5.55 -8.50
C THR A 77 9.88 7.04 -8.71
N GLY A 78 8.86 7.89 -8.55
CA GLY A 78 8.98 9.35 -8.74
C GLY A 78 9.06 9.78 -10.21
N ARG A 79 8.72 8.90 -11.16
CA ARG A 79 8.73 9.17 -12.60
C ARG A 79 7.33 9.56 -13.10
N PHE A 80 7.29 10.27 -14.22
CA PHE A 80 6.03 10.60 -14.90
C PHE A 80 5.54 9.43 -15.75
N PRO A 81 4.23 9.32 -16.04
CA PRO A 81 3.68 8.24 -16.87
C PRO A 81 4.33 8.10 -18.25
N ASN A 82 4.92 9.19 -18.79
CA ASN A 82 5.62 9.18 -20.08
C ASN A 82 7.08 8.68 -19.99
N ASP A 83 7.61 8.48 -18.79
CA ASP A 83 8.93 7.90 -18.50
C ASP A 83 8.73 6.54 -17.82
N GLU A 84 8.21 5.59 -18.61
CA GLU A 84 7.82 4.28 -18.12
C GLU A 84 9.05 3.46 -17.70
N VAL A 85 8.95 2.79 -16.55
CA VAL A 85 10.01 1.93 -16.01
C VAL A 85 10.21 0.72 -16.94
N ALA A 86 11.40 0.53 -17.52
CA ALA A 86 11.65 -0.54 -18.49
C ALA A 86 11.61 -1.94 -17.86
N GLU A 87 11.89 -2.02 -16.56
CA GLU A 87 11.90 -3.24 -15.79
C GLU A 87 10.50 -3.88 -15.73
N THR A 88 10.47 -5.20 -15.86
CA THR A 88 9.23 -5.98 -15.82
C THR A 88 9.40 -7.12 -14.83
N PHE A 89 8.32 -7.45 -14.13
CA PHE A 89 8.33 -8.53 -13.14
C PHE A 89 7.68 -9.78 -13.71
N THR A 90 8.30 -10.93 -13.50
CA THR A 90 7.75 -12.24 -13.84
C THR A 90 7.42 -13.00 -12.57
N LEU A 91 6.30 -13.72 -12.58
CA LEU A 91 5.83 -14.43 -11.40
C LEU A 91 6.82 -15.53 -10.96
N SER A 92 7.52 -16.14 -11.92
CA SER A 92 8.55 -17.17 -11.69
C SER A 92 9.83 -16.63 -11.03
N ALA A 93 10.11 -15.33 -11.11
CA ALA A 93 11.27 -14.73 -10.45
C ALA A 93 11.01 -14.39 -8.96
N LEU A 94 9.74 -14.37 -8.53
CA LEU A 94 9.35 -14.05 -7.16
C LEU A 94 9.52 -15.27 -6.25
N HIS A 95 10.44 -15.16 -5.28
CA HIS A 95 10.65 -16.19 -4.26
C HIS A 95 10.01 -15.75 -2.96
N LEU A 96 9.20 -16.64 -2.36
CA LEU A 96 8.63 -16.39 -1.04
C LEU A 96 9.72 -16.52 0.03
N PRO A 97 9.76 -15.63 1.03
CA PRO A 97 10.66 -15.78 2.16
C PRO A 97 10.33 -17.07 2.93
N THR A 98 11.34 -17.90 3.16
CA THR A 98 11.20 -19.21 3.83
C THR A 98 10.93 -19.11 5.33
N ARG A 99 11.20 -17.96 5.96
CA ARG A 99 10.94 -17.73 7.38
C ARG A 99 10.36 -16.33 7.59
N VAL A 100 9.13 -16.27 8.05
CA VAL A 100 8.54 -15.05 8.62
C VAL A 100 8.69 -15.18 10.15
N PRO A 101 9.40 -14.28 10.83
CA PRO A 101 9.52 -14.34 12.28
C PRO A 101 8.15 -14.10 12.92
N VAL A 102 7.54 -15.16 13.43
CA VAL A 102 6.37 -15.10 14.32
C VAL A 102 6.84 -14.69 15.71
N SER A 103 7.19 -13.42 15.87
CA SER A 103 7.46 -12.85 17.20
C SER A 103 6.16 -12.61 17.97
N LEU A 104 6.26 -12.49 19.30
CA LEU A 104 5.11 -12.14 20.14
C LEU A 104 4.45 -10.84 19.62
N PRO A 105 3.11 -10.82 19.46
CA PRO A 105 2.39 -9.65 18.95
C PRO A 105 2.66 -8.35 19.73
N SER A 106 2.92 -8.43 21.03
CA SER A 106 3.18 -7.27 21.89
C SER A 106 4.44 -6.48 21.50
N HIS A 107 5.54 -7.15 21.18
CA HIS A 107 6.77 -6.50 20.76
C HIS A 107 6.66 -5.89 19.35
N LEU A 108 5.93 -6.55 18.44
CA LEU A 108 5.68 -6.01 17.10
C LEU A 108 4.85 -4.73 17.16
N VAL A 109 3.78 -4.72 17.96
CA VAL A 109 2.89 -3.55 18.09
C VAL A 109 3.64 -2.33 18.65
N GLN A 110 4.55 -2.52 19.62
CA GLN A 110 5.37 -1.44 20.17
C GLN A 110 6.36 -0.83 19.17
N GLN A 111 6.82 -1.61 18.20
CA GLN A 111 7.76 -1.12 17.20
C GLN A 111 7.08 -0.41 16.03
N ARG A 112 5.76 -0.52 15.87
CA ARG A 112 5.07 0.07 14.72
C ARG A 112 5.13 1.61 14.76
N PRO A 113 5.45 2.26 13.61
CA PRO A 113 5.50 3.72 13.53
C PRO A 113 4.16 4.40 13.84
N ASP A 114 3.03 3.79 13.49
CA ASP A 114 1.68 4.32 13.75
C ASP A 114 1.37 4.40 15.25
N VAL A 115 1.70 3.35 16.02
CA VAL A 115 1.55 3.32 17.48
C VAL A 115 2.46 4.34 18.15
N LYS A 116 3.72 4.46 17.70
CA LYS A 116 4.67 5.47 18.21
C LYS A 116 4.22 6.90 17.93
N ALA A 117 3.66 7.15 16.75
CA ALA A 117 3.10 8.46 16.41
C ALA A 117 1.91 8.81 17.31
N ALA A 118 1.01 7.85 17.55
CA ALA A 118 -0.11 8.05 18.47
C ALA A 118 0.35 8.27 19.92
N GLU A 119 1.40 7.56 20.37
CA GLU A 119 2.00 7.78 21.70
C GLU A 119 2.61 9.19 21.82
N ALA A 120 3.32 9.65 20.79
CA ALA A 120 3.86 11.01 20.74
C ALA A 120 2.76 12.07 20.80
N GLN A 121 1.63 11.83 20.13
CA GLN A 121 0.47 12.72 20.16
C GLN A 121 -0.19 12.79 21.55
N VAL A 122 -0.23 11.66 22.29
CA VAL A 122 -0.67 11.68 23.70
C VAL A 122 0.29 12.50 24.57
N LYS A 123 1.60 12.37 24.36
CA LYS A 123 2.61 13.17 25.08
C LYS A 123 2.48 14.66 24.80
N GLU A 124 2.27 15.03 23.53
CA GLU A 124 2.02 16.41 23.11
C GLU A 124 0.75 16.98 23.76
N ALA A 125 -0.36 16.24 23.74
CA ALA A 125 -1.61 16.66 24.36
C ALA A 125 -1.45 16.81 25.88
N SER A 126 -0.70 15.90 26.52
CA SER A 126 -0.40 15.99 27.95
C SER A 126 0.44 17.22 28.30
N ALA A 127 1.46 17.54 27.49
CA ALA A 127 2.24 18.77 27.65
C ALA A 127 1.37 20.02 27.46
N SER A 128 0.44 19.99 26.50
CA SER A 128 -0.49 21.09 26.23
C SER A 128 -1.44 21.37 27.41
N VAL A 129 -1.87 20.34 28.14
CA VAL A 129 -2.59 20.52 29.41
C VAL A 129 -1.71 21.26 30.42
N GLY A 130 -0.44 20.87 30.55
CA GLY A 130 0.53 21.57 31.41
C GLY A 130 0.69 23.05 31.04
N VAL A 131 0.78 23.38 29.76
CA VAL A 131 0.82 24.76 29.26
C VAL A 131 -0.48 25.51 29.60
N ALA A 132 -1.64 24.88 29.42
CA ALA A 132 -2.93 25.51 29.75
C ALA A 132 -3.08 25.78 31.26
N VAL A 133 -2.56 24.89 32.11
CA VAL A 133 -2.47 25.11 33.57
C VAL A 133 -1.50 26.24 33.89
N ALA A 134 -0.31 26.28 33.26
CA ALA A 134 0.69 27.32 33.47
C ALA A 134 0.17 28.72 33.08
N ASN A 135 -0.68 28.81 32.05
CA ASN A 135 -1.31 30.08 31.64
C ASN A 135 -2.27 30.67 32.70
N ARG A 136 -2.68 29.88 33.71
CA ARG A 136 -3.47 30.37 34.86
C ARG A 136 -2.59 30.91 35.99
N LEU A 137 -1.28 30.66 35.95
CA LEU A 137 -0.32 31.15 36.93
C LEU A 137 0.26 32.51 36.49
N PRO A 138 0.88 33.28 37.42
CA PRO A 138 1.59 34.50 37.07
C PRO A 138 2.67 34.25 36.02
N GLN A 139 2.68 35.06 34.97
CA GLN A 139 3.68 35.01 33.91
C GLN A 139 4.80 35.98 34.25
N PHE A 140 6.03 35.46 34.36
CA PHE A 140 7.22 36.27 34.60
C PHE A 140 7.96 36.47 33.28
N ASN A 141 8.07 37.71 32.82
CA ASN A 141 8.85 38.07 31.65
C ASN A 141 10.02 38.93 32.10
N SER A 142 11.21 38.68 31.54
CA SER A 142 12.42 39.46 31.81
C SER A 142 13.05 39.88 30.49
N THR A 143 13.27 41.18 30.33
CA THR A 143 13.90 41.76 29.15
C THR A 143 15.22 42.40 29.58
N ALA A 144 16.30 42.02 28.92
CA ALA A 144 17.61 42.65 29.09
C ALA A 144 18.03 43.28 27.76
N THR A 145 18.42 44.56 27.82
CA THR A 145 18.88 45.32 26.66
C THR A 145 20.21 45.95 27.00
N ALA A 146 21.21 45.83 26.13
CA ALA A 146 22.47 46.53 26.25
C ALA A 146 22.84 47.11 24.89
N GLY A 147 23.53 48.24 24.87
CA GLY A 147 23.93 48.90 23.64
C GLY A 147 24.61 50.23 23.90
N SER A 148 24.74 51.02 22.85
CA SER A 148 25.34 52.35 22.91
C SER A 148 24.36 53.37 22.34
N SER A 149 24.11 54.46 23.06
CA SER A 149 23.22 55.53 22.62
C SER A 149 23.95 56.87 22.65
N ALA A 150 24.03 57.55 21.51
CA ALA A 150 24.66 58.86 21.40
C ALA A 150 23.95 59.74 20.37
N VAL A 151 24.00 61.05 20.58
CA VAL A 151 23.37 62.06 19.68
C VAL A 151 24.10 62.15 18.33
N ARG A 152 25.40 61.82 18.28
CA ARG A 152 26.22 61.79 17.06
C ARG A 152 26.83 60.40 16.88
N LEU A 153 26.85 59.90 15.64
CA LEU A 153 27.38 58.57 15.30
C LEU A 153 28.85 58.38 15.74
N VAL A 154 29.67 59.43 15.68
CA VAL A 154 31.08 59.36 16.10
C VAL A 154 31.27 59.17 17.61
N GLN A 155 30.24 59.48 18.41
CA GLN A 155 30.26 59.32 19.87
C GLN A 155 29.76 57.94 20.30
N LEU A 156 29.27 57.12 19.37
CA LEU A 156 28.69 55.81 19.67
C LEU A 156 29.73 54.77 20.14
N THR A 157 31.01 54.96 19.75
CA THR A 157 32.14 54.12 20.18
C THR A 157 32.79 54.59 21.48
N ASN A 158 32.29 55.68 22.08
CA ASN A 158 32.77 56.14 23.37
C ASN A 158 32.27 55.19 24.47
N PRO A 159 33.12 54.68 25.37
CA PRO A 159 32.70 53.88 26.53
C PRO A 159 31.61 54.56 27.38
N ALA A 160 31.56 55.89 27.40
CA ALA A 160 30.51 56.64 28.10
C ALA A 160 29.13 56.62 27.42
N ALA A 161 29.04 56.15 26.17
CA ALA A 161 27.78 56.00 25.44
C ALA A 161 27.11 54.64 25.66
N GLU A 162 27.77 53.71 26.36
CA GLU A 162 27.25 52.37 26.67
C GLU A 162 26.15 52.44 27.74
N PHE A 163 25.12 51.62 27.57
CA PHE A 163 24.05 51.43 28.54
C PHE A 163 23.67 49.95 28.63
N PHE A 164 23.20 49.53 29.80
CA PHE A 164 22.51 48.26 29.98
C PHE A 164 21.26 48.49 30.85
N THR A 165 20.21 47.73 30.56
CA THR A 165 18.93 47.79 31.25
C THR A 165 18.39 46.38 31.40
N ILE A 166 17.92 46.02 32.60
CA ILE A 166 17.21 44.77 32.87
C ILE A 166 15.85 45.13 33.49
N ILE A 167 14.77 44.67 32.87
CA ILE A 167 13.39 44.90 33.31
C ILE A 167 12.71 43.55 33.48
N GLY A 168 12.24 43.26 34.69
CA GLY A 168 11.37 42.12 34.98
C GLY A 168 9.93 42.58 35.19
N GLN A 169 8.96 41.85 34.65
CA GLN A 169 7.54 42.10 34.82
C GLN A 169 6.79 40.80 35.12
N ALA A 170 5.87 40.85 36.09
CA ALA A 170 4.99 39.74 36.43
C ALA A 170 3.54 40.13 36.11
N THR A 171 2.86 39.35 35.27
CA THR A 171 1.46 39.60 34.91
C THR A 171 0.58 38.43 35.36
N GLN A 172 -0.50 38.73 36.09
CA GLN A 172 -1.49 37.74 36.52
C GLN A 172 -2.89 38.23 36.16
N PRO A 173 -3.68 37.45 35.41
CA PRO A 173 -5.07 37.79 35.13
C PRO A 173 -5.91 37.65 36.40
N ILE A 174 -6.57 38.74 36.82
CA ILE A 174 -7.48 38.74 37.99
C ILE A 174 -8.90 38.30 37.58
N PHE A 175 -9.34 38.71 36.39
CA PHE A 175 -10.64 38.36 35.83
C PHE A 175 -10.53 38.12 34.33
N ASP A 176 -10.93 36.93 33.88
CA ASP A 176 -10.90 36.49 32.47
C ASP A 176 -12.24 35.88 32.00
N ALA A 177 -13.31 36.06 32.79
CA ALA A 177 -14.62 35.43 32.62
C ALA A 177 -14.59 33.89 32.47
N GLY A 178 -13.57 33.23 33.04
CA GLY A 178 -13.40 31.77 32.98
C GLY A 178 -12.80 31.26 31.67
N THR A 179 -12.29 32.15 30.81
CA THR A 179 -11.70 31.79 29.52
C THR A 179 -10.55 30.80 29.66
N LEU A 180 -9.62 31.04 30.58
CA LEU A 180 -8.46 30.17 30.81
C LEU A 180 -8.86 28.82 31.40
N TYR A 181 -9.89 28.79 32.27
CA TYR A 181 -10.45 27.55 32.79
C TYR A 181 -11.07 26.70 31.67
N ARG A 182 -11.85 27.32 30.77
CA ARG A 182 -12.43 26.63 29.62
C ARG A 182 -11.36 26.14 28.64
N ARG A 183 -10.27 26.89 28.44
CA ARG A 183 -9.11 26.45 27.65
C ARG A 183 -8.42 25.24 28.27
N GLN A 184 -8.20 25.25 29.58
CA GLN A 184 -7.68 24.06 30.28
C GLN A 184 -8.59 22.84 30.08
N ARG A 185 -9.90 23.00 30.29
CA ARG A 185 -10.88 21.93 30.06
C ARG A 185 -10.83 21.41 28.62
N ALA A 186 -10.73 22.31 27.63
CA ALA A 186 -10.59 21.91 26.23
C ALA A 186 -9.30 21.10 25.98
N SER A 187 -8.17 21.49 26.59
CA SER A 187 -6.91 20.72 26.50
C SER A 187 -7.01 19.36 27.19
N GLU A 188 -7.71 19.26 28.32
CA GLU A 188 -7.95 17.98 29.00
C GLU A 188 -8.81 17.04 28.15
N GLU A 189 -9.86 17.54 27.51
CA GLU A 189 -10.66 16.73 26.58
C GLU A 189 -9.87 16.34 25.32
N ALA A 190 -9.00 17.22 24.82
CA ALA A 190 -8.08 16.87 23.72
C ALA A 190 -7.11 15.74 24.12
N LEU A 191 -6.64 15.72 25.37
CA LEU A 191 -5.85 14.61 25.92
C LEU A 191 -6.68 13.32 25.98
N ASN A 192 -7.92 13.38 26.47
CA ASN A 192 -8.82 12.23 26.49
C ASN A 192 -9.04 11.65 25.08
N GLN A 193 -9.25 12.53 24.09
CA GLN A 193 -9.37 12.15 22.68
C GLN A 193 -8.08 11.49 22.18
N ALA A 194 -6.90 12.06 22.45
CA ALA A 194 -5.63 11.49 22.04
C ALA A 194 -5.40 10.10 22.67
N GLN A 195 -5.76 9.91 23.94
CA GLN A 195 -5.68 8.61 24.61
C GLN A 195 -6.64 7.58 23.99
N ALA A 196 -7.86 7.98 23.64
CA ALA A 196 -8.81 7.12 22.95
C ALA A 196 -8.29 6.71 21.57
N GLN A 197 -7.72 7.66 20.82
CA GLN A 197 -7.11 7.41 19.52
C GLN A 197 -5.93 6.44 19.63
N TYR A 198 -5.05 6.62 20.62
CA TYR A 198 -3.95 5.69 20.90
C TYR A 198 -4.46 4.27 21.16
N ARG A 199 -5.48 4.12 22.02
CA ARG A 199 -6.11 2.80 22.29
C ARG A 199 -6.68 2.18 21.02
N ALA A 200 -7.38 2.95 20.20
CA ALA A 200 -7.93 2.49 18.94
C ALA A 200 -6.83 2.01 17.97
N THR A 201 -5.74 2.79 17.83
CA THR A 201 -4.59 2.43 17.00
C THR A 201 -3.91 1.14 17.48
N VAL A 202 -3.77 0.95 18.79
CA VAL A 202 -3.22 -0.28 19.37
C VAL A 202 -4.11 -1.49 19.09
N VAL A 203 -5.42 -1.39 19.29
CA VAL A 203 -6.37 -2.48 19.01
C VAL A 203 -6.35 -2.83 17.51
N ALA A 204 -6.39 -1.83 16.63
CA ALA A 204 -6.30 -2.04 15.19
C ALA A 204 -4.96 -2.69 14.79
N ALA A 205 -3.85 -2.33 15.44
CA ALA A 205 -2.55 -2.96 15.20
C ALA A 205 -2.56 -4.45 15.55
N PHE A 206 -3.15 -4.84 16.68
CA PHE A 206 -3.30 -6.25 17.05
C PHE A 206 -4.20 -7.01 16.06
N GLN A 207 -5.32 -6.42 15.67
CA GLN A 207 -6.21 -7.00 14.67
C GLN A 207 -5.49 -7.25 13.34
N ASN A 208 -4.76 -6.26 12.82
CA ASN A 208 -4.01 -6.38 11.57
C ASN A 208 -2.99 -7.52 11.60
N VAL A 209 -2.30 -7.71 12.73
CA VAL A 209 -1.34 -8.81 12.90
C VAL A 209 -2.06 -10.16 12.91
N ALA A 210 -3.16 -10.28 13.67
CA ALA A 210 -3.95 -11.50 13.72
C ALA A 210 -4.52 -11.87 12.33
N ASP A 211 -5.04 -10.90 11.60
CA ASP A 211 -5.57 -11.09 10.25
C ASP A 211 -4.47 -11.49 9.26
N SER A 212 -3.29 -10.86 9.34
CA SER A 212 -2.15 -11.20 8.49
C SER A 212 -1.64 -12.63 8.73
N LEU A 213 -1.59 -13.07 9.99
CA LEU A 213 -1.18 -14.44 10.34
C LEU A 213 -2.20 -15.48 9.87
N ARG A 214 -3.50 -15.18 10.02
CA ARG A 214 -4.56 -16.06 9.50
C ARG A 214 -4.56 -16.13 7.98
N ALA A 215 -4.38 -15.00 7.30
CA ALA A 215 -4.24 -14.94 5.85
C ALA A 215 -3.05 -15.78 5.39
N LEU A 216 -1.87 -15.61 5.99
CA LEU A 216 -0.67 -16.39 5.65
C LEU A 216 -0.91 -17.91 5.78
N GLN A 217 -1.57 -18.34 6.86
CA GLN A 217 -1.88 -19.75 7.07
C GLN A 217 -2.88 -20.29 6.02
N SER A 218 -3.89 -19.49 5.68
CA SER A 218 -4.89 -19.84 4.66
C SER A 218 -4.27 -19.89 3.27
N ASP A 219 -3.46 -18.89 2.92
CA ASP A 219 -2.78 -18.78 1.63
C ASP A 219 -1.80 -19.94 1.40
N ALA A 220 -1.06 -20.34 2.45
CA ALA A 220 -0.19 -21.51 2.38
C ALA A 220 -0.96 -22.80 2.01
N LYS A 221 -2.15 -23.00 2.59
CA LYS A 221 -3.02 -24.13 2.25
C LYS A 221 -3.57 -24.01 0.82
N ALA A 222 -3.99 -22.83 0.42
CA ALA A 222 -4.51 -22.57 -0.93
C ALA A 222 -3.45 -22.84 -2.02
N VAL A 223 -2.22 -22.37 -1.82
CA VAL A 223 -1.10 -22.61 -2.74
C VAL A 223 -0.76 -24.09 -2.83
N ALA A 224 -0.73 -24.81 -1.69
CA ALA A 224 -0.49 -26.25 -1.68
C ALA A 224 -1.57 -27.02 -2.46
N ALA A 225 -2.85 -26.68 -2.28
CA ALA A 225 -3.96 -27.28 -3.00
C ALA A 225 -3.92 -26.97 -4.51
N ALA A 226 -3.63 -25.71 -4.88
CA ALA A 226 -3.50 -25.29 -6.27
C ALA A 226 -2.35 -26.03 -6.98
N SER A 227 -1.19 -26.19 -6.32
CA SER A 227 -0.06 -26.94 -6.89
C SER A 227 -0.39 -28.42 -7.10
N ALA A 228 -1.13 -29.04 -6.19
CA ALA A 228 -1.59 -30.42 -6.37
C ALA A 228 -2.55 -30.56 -7.55
N ALA A 229 -3.50 -29.63 -7.69
CA ALA A 229 -4.45 -29.60 -8.81
C ALA A 229 -3.74 -29.37 -10.15
N GLU A 230 -2.76 -28.47 -10.22
CA GLU A 230 -1.95 -28.21 -11.41
C GLU A 230 -1.24 -29.47 -11.88
N LYS A 231 -0.57 -30.19 -10.95
CA LYS A 231 0.12 -31.46 -11.27
C LYS A 231 -0.84 -32.50 -11.85
N ALA A 232 -1.99 -32.71 -11.19
CA ALA A 232 -3.00 -33.67 -11.66
C ALA A 232 -3.56 -33.31 -13.05
N THR A 233 -3.78 -32.01 -13.30
CA THR A 233 -4.31 -31.53 -14.59
C THR A 233 -3.27 -31.66 -15.70
N SER A 234 -2.00 -31.41 -15.40
CA SER A 234 -0.87 -31.57 -16.33
C SER A 234 -0.70 -33.03 -16.77
N GLU A 235 -0.81 -33.97 -15.83
CA GLU A 235 -0.80 -35.41 -16.12
C GLU A 235 -1.99 -35.82 -17.01
N SER A 236 -3.20 -35.34 -16.68
CA SER A 236 -4.40 -35.58 -17.48
C SER A 236 -4.26 -35.05 -18.92
N LEU A 237 -3.75 -33.83 -19.09
CA LEU A 237 -3.48 -33.25 -20.41
C LEU A 237 -2.47 -34.10 -21.20
N GLY A 238 -1.43 -34.59 -20.54
CA GLY A 238 -0.45 -35.49 -21.13
C GLY A 238 -1.07 -36.81 -21.62
N LEU A 239 -1.98 -37.40 -20.84
CA LEU A 239 -2.70 -38.61 -21.22
C LEU A 239 -3.65 -38.37 -22.40
N VAL A 240 -4.43 -37.28 -22.39
CA VAL A 240 -5.34 -36.93 -23.47
C VAL A 240 -4.57 -36.68 -24.78
N ARG A 241 -3.44 -35.96 -24.73
CA ARG A 241 -2.58 -35.75 -25.91
C ARG A 241 -2.06 -37.07 -26.49
N LYS A 242 -1.63 -38.01 -25.64
CA LYS A 242 -1.19 -39.35 -26.08
C LYS A 242 -2.32 -40.15 -26.73
N GLN A 243 -3.53 -40.09 -26.17
CA GLN A 243 -4.71 -40.77 -26.74
C GLN A 243 -5.15 -40.17 -28.07
N TYR A 244 -5.07 -38.84 -28.21
CA TYR A 244 -5.34 -38.14 -29.47
C TYR A 244 -4.33 -38.52 -30.55
N ALA A 245 -3.03 -38.52 -30.22
CA ALA A 245 -1.97 -38.94 -31.14
C ALA A 245 -2.09 -40.42 -31.56
N ALA A 246 -2.61 -41.29 -30.69
CA ALA A 246 -2.87 -42.69 -30.98
C ALA A 246 -4.19 -42.94 -31.75
N GLY A 247 -4.91 -41.88 -32.17
CA GLY A 247 -6.14 -41.98 -32.95
C GLY A 247 -7.34 -42.60 -32.20
N ARG A 248 -7.28 -42.70 -30.87
CA ARG A 248 -8.23 -43.48 -30.05
C ARG A 248 -9.33 -42.66 -29.37
N SER A 249 -9.36 -41.33 -29.49
CA SER A 249 -10.39 -40.53 -28.84
C SER A 249 -11.52 -40.15 -29.81
N THR A 250 -12.64 -40.86 -29.74
CA THR A 250 -13.93 -40.41 -30.25
C THR A 250 -14.35 -39.14 -29.49
N ARG A 251 -14.58 -38.05 -30.23
CA ARG A 251 -15.11 -36.79 -29.72
C ARG A 251 -16.44 -37.09 -29.02
N ARG A 252 -16.54 -36.86 -27.70
CA ARG A 252 -17.82 -36.98 -26.97
C ARG A 252 -18.84 -36.08 -27.68
N ARG A 253 -19.79 -36.71 -28.38
CA ARG A 253 -21.07 -36.08 -28.69
C ARG A 253 -21.76 -35.84 -27.34
N CYS A 254 -21.91 -34.57 -26.98
CA CYS A 254 -23.01 -34.18 -26.11
C CYS A 254 -24.27 -34.06 -26.99
#